data_AF-A0A424MMF0-F1
#
_entry.id   AF-A0A424MMF0-F1
#
_cell.length_a   1.000
_cell.length_b   1.000
_cell.length_c   1.000
_cell.angle_alpha   90.00
_cell.angle_beta   90.00
_cell.angle_gamma   90.00
#
_symmetry.space_group_name_H-M   'P 1'
#
loop_
_entity.id
_entity.type
_entity.pdbx_description
1 polymer ?
#
loop_
_entity_poly.entity_id
_entity_poly.type
_entity_poly.pdbx_seq_one_letter_code
_entity_poly.pdbx_strand_id
1 'polypeptide(L)' 'MSHLAKRFSQVLLTAVVATVALGSQFAAALEVGDKAPDFSLPASDGSTYSLSQFLGEKPVVIAFFPKAFTGG' A
#
# COMPACT_ATOMS: atom_id res chain seq x y z
N MET A 1 -33.31 -31.40 -2.09
CA MET A 1 -32.21 -31.30 -3.09
C MET A 1 -31.57 -29.90 -3.18
N SER A 2 -31.88 -28.95 -2.27
CA SER A 2 -31.40 -27.55 -2.33
C SER A 2 -30.14 -27.25 -1.49
N HIS A 3 -29.81 -28.07 -0.50
CA HIS A 3 -28.65 -27.84 0.38
C HIS A 3 -27.31 -28.07 -0.33
N LEU A 4 -27.28 -28.97 -1.32
CA LEU A 4 -26.07 -29.27 -2.09
C LEU A 4 -25.68 -28.08 -2.97
N ALA A 5 -26.62 -27.52 -3.74
CA ALA A 5 -26.39 -26.32 -4.56
C ALA A 5 -26.00 -25.10 -3.73
N LYS A 6 -26.57 -24.93 -2.52
CA LYS A 6 -26.24 -23.83 -1.61
C LYS A 6 -24.82 -23.95 -1.04
N ARG A 7 -24.37 -25.17 -0.73
CA ARG A 7 -23.00 -25.46 -0.31
C ARG A 7 -21.98 -25.21 -1.43
N PHE A 8 -22.29 -25.60 -2.66
CA PHE A 8 -21.45 -25.29 -3.82
C PHE A 8 -21.33 -23.79 -4.06
N SER A 9 -22.44 -23.05 -3.99
CA SER A 9 -22.44 -21.59 -4.11
C SER A 9 -21.64 -20.91 -3.00
N GLN A 10 -21.75 -21.38 -1.75
CA GLN A 10 -20.94 -20.87 -0.63
C GLN A 10 -19.45 -21.17 -0.81
N VAL A 11 -19.06 -22.38 -1.21
CA VAL A 11 -17.65 -22.73 -1.43
C VAL A 11 -17.05 -21.87 -2.55
N LEU A 12 -17.79 -21.69 -3.65
CA LEU A 12 -17.38 -20.83 -4.75
C LEU A 12 -17.19 -19.37 -4.29
N LEU A 13 -18.14 -18.84 -3.52
CA LEU A 13 -18.06 -17.49 -2.98
C LEU A 13 -16.84 -17.32 -2.05
N THR A 14 -16.59 -18.29 -1.17
CA THR A 14 -15.41 -18.24 -0.28
C THR A 14 -14.08 -18.34 -1.04
N ALA A 15 -14.01 -19.11 -2.12
CA ALA A 15 -12.82 -19.22 -2.94
C ALA A 15 -12.51 -17.91 -3.71
N VAL A 16 -13.55 -17.20 -4.18
CA VAL A 16 -13.41 -15.88 -4.82
C VAL A 16 -12.92 -14.83 -3.82
N VAL A 17 -13.47 -14.81 -2.60
CA VAL A 17 -13.00 -13.87 -1.56
C VAL A 17 -11.54 -14.15 -1.17
N ALA A 18 -11.15 -15.42 -1.03
CA ALA A 18 -9.78 -15.79 -0.70
C ALA A 18 -8.77 -15.41 -1.80
N THR A 19 -9.13 -15.58 -3.08
CA THR A 19 -8.26 -15.20 -4.21
C THR A 19 -8.10 -13.69 -4.35
N VAL A 20 -9.15 -12.89 -4.11
CA VAL A 20 -9.05 -11.43 -4.08
C VAL A 20 -8.18 -10.95 -2.91
N ALA A 21 -8.28 -11.58 -1.74
CA ALA A 21 -7.50 -11.22 -0.56
C ALA A 21 -5.99 -11.54 -0.71
N LEU A 22 -5.63 -12.57 -1.47
CA LEU A 22 -4.23 -12.93 -1.74
C LEU A 22 -3.61 -12.11 -2.89
N GLY A 23 -4.44 -11.58 -3.80
CA GLY A 23 -3.97 -10.78 -4.94
C GLY A 23 -3.50 -9.36 -4.58
N SER A 24 -3.93 -8.83 -3.43
CA SER A 24 -3.59 -7.46 -2.98
C SER A 24 -2.22 -7.34 -2.30
N GLN A 25 -1.47 -8.43 -2.17
CA GLN A 25 -0.23 -8.46 -1.38
C GLN A 25 1.04 -8.13 -2.16
N PHE A 26 0.96 -7.97 -3.49
CA PHE A 26 2.12 -7.61 -4.31
C PHE A 26 2.23 -6.08 -4.44
N ALA A 27 2.83 -5.43 -3.44
CA ALA A 27 3.42 -4.12 -3.66
C ALA A 27 4.71 -4.32 -4.46
N ALA A 28 4.69 -4.06 -5.76
CA ALA A 28 5.90 -4.06 -6.58
C ALA A 28 6.87 -3.00 -6.03
N ALA A 29 8.17 -3.34 -5.98
CA ALA A 29 9.19 -2.35 -5.67
C ALA A 29 9.21 -1.31 -6.80
N LEU A 30 9.39 -0.03 -6.43
CA LEU A 30 9.54 1.04 -7.41
C LEU A 30 10.85 0.84 -8.20
N GLU A 31 10.77 1.02 -9.51
CA GLU A 31 11.92 0.99 -10.41
C GLU A 31 12.39 2.42 -10.74
N VAL A 32 13.60 2.53 -11.28
CA VAL A 32 14.14 3.82 -11.74
C VAL A 32 13.31 4.31 -12.93
N GLY A 33 12.83 5.56 -12.82
CA GLY A 33 11.97 6.18 -13.83
C GLY A 33 10.49 6.08 -13.49
N ASP A 34 10.10 5.24 -12.54
CA ASP A 34 8.73 5.25 -12.02
C ASP A 34 8.41 6.61 -11.39
N LYS A 35 7.18 7.07 -11.62
CA LYS A 35 6.66 8.22 -10.90
C LYS A 35 6.53 7.85 -9.42
N ALA A 36 7.20 8.61 -8.56
CA ALA A 36 7.05 8.45 -7.12
C ALA A 36 5.57 8.59 -6.70
N PRO A 37 5.02 7.63 -5.93
CA PRO A 37 3.67 7.71 -5.41
C PRO A 37 3.52 8.94 -4.51
N ASP A 38 2.41 9.66 -4.65
CA ASP A 38 2.10 10.76 -3.73
C ASP A 38 1.70 10.19 -2.36
N PHE A 39 2.13 10.86 -1.30
CA PHE A 39 1.75 10.56 0.07
C PHE A 39 1.63 11.85 0.86
N SER A 40 0.81 11.82 1.90
CA SER A 40 0.61 12.93 2.81
C SER A 40 0.80 12.47 4.24
N LEU A 41 1.78 13.02 4.95
CA LEU A 41 2.19 12.57 6.27
C LEU A 41 2.41 13.75 7.22
N PRO A 42 2.08 13.59 8.52
CA PRO A 42 2.45 14.56 9.53
C PRO A 42 3.96 14.54 9.74
N ALA A 43 4.56 15.74 9.87
CA ALA A 43 5.95 15.94 10.23
C ALA A 43 6.10 16.27 11.72
N SER A 44 7.35 16.29 12.19
CA SER A 44 7.68 16.57 13.60
C SER A 44 7.37 18.01 14.04
N ASP A 45 7.11 18.92 13.10
CA ASP A 45 6.70 20.29 13.37
C ASP A 45 5.18 20.44 13.55
N GLY A 46 4.42 19.34 13.45
CA GLY A 46 2.96 19.34 13.57
C GLY A 46 2.22 19.69 12.27
N SER A 47 2.92 20.00 11.19
CA SER A 47 2.33 20.23 9.87
C SER A 47 2.22 18.93 9.08
N THR A 48 1.30 18.89 8.12
CA THR A 48 1.16 17.78 7.16
C THR A 48 1.69 18.20 5.81
N TYR A 49 2.57 17.38 5.24
CA TYR A 49 3.20 17.63 3.94
C TYR A 49 2.78 16.56 2.95
N SER A 50 2.58 16.97 1.70
CA SER A 50 2.37 16.04 0.57
C SER A 50 3.54 16.09 -0.40
N LEU A 51 3.97 14.94 -0.92
CA LEU A 51 5.11 14.89 -1.85
C LEU A 51 4.87 15.77 -3.07
N SER A 52 3.63 15.83 -3.58
CA SER A 52 3.23 16.67 -4.69
C SER A 52 3.48 18.18 -4.50
N GLN A 53 3.59 18.67 -3.26
CA GLN A 53 3.89 20.09 -2.98
C GLN A 53 5.30 20.50 -3.41
N PHE A 54 6.21 19.54 -3.60
CA PHE A 54 7.60 19.79 -3.96
C PHE A 54 7.92 19.44 -5.42
N LEU A 55 6.94 18.90 -6.16
CA LEU A 55 7.14 18.44 -7.53
C LEU A 55 7.42 19.63 -8.46
N GLY A 56 8.55 19.61 -9.17
CA GLY A 56 8.97 20.70 -10.06
C GLY A 56 9.63 21.88 -9.36
N GLU A 57 9.56 21.95 -8.04
CA GLU A 57 10.17 23.01 -7.24
C GLU A 57 11.64 22.71 -6.91
N LYS A 58 11.95 21.46 -6.55
CA LYS A 58 13.30 21.01 -6.19
C LYS A 58 13.45 19.49 -6.23
N PRO A 59 14.68 18.95 -6.32
CA PRO A 59 14.93 17.54 -6.06
C PRO A 59 14.57 17.16 -4.63
N VAL A 60 14.00 15.96 -4.44
CA VAL A 60 13.58 15.41 -3.15
C VAL A 60 14.22 14.04 -2.94
N VAL A 61 14.78 13.81 -1.76
CA VAL A 61 15.33 12.50 -1.33
C VAL A 61 14.46 11.98 -0.19
N ILE A 62 13.99 10.73 -0.31
CA ILE A 62 13.19 10.06 0.71
C ILE A 62 14.05 8.96 1.36
N ALA A 63 14.24 9.05 2.67
CA ALA A 63 14.98 8.06 3.46
C ALA A 63 14.06 7.42 4.50
N PHE A 64 13.95 6.09 4.46
CA PHE A 64 13.24 5.31 5.46
C PHE A 64 14.22 4.76 6.48
N PHE A 65 13.86 4.82 7.76
CA PHE A 65 14.64 4.24 8.85
C PHE A 65 13.72 3.47 9.81
N PRO A 66 14.20 2.41 10.49
CA PRO A 66 13.31 1.52 11.23
C PRO A 66 12.66 2.15 12.46
N LYS A 67 13.46 2.86 13.26
CA LYS A 67 13.00 3.44 14.53
C LYS A 67 13.90 4.56 15.02
N ALA A 68 13.28 5.63 15.51
CA ALA A 68 14.00 6.72 16.15
C ALA A 68 14.69 6.27 17.45
N PHE A 69 15.80 6.92 17.81
CA PHE A 69 16.54 6.71 19.05
C PHE A 69 17.05 5.27 19.27
N THR A 70 17.40 4.57 18.18
CA THR A 70 18.02 3.24 18.23
C THR A 70 19.35 3.24 17.49
N GLY A 71 20.27 2.36 17.90
CA GLY A 71 21.47 2.06 17.13
C GLY A 71 21.12 1.25 15.88
N GLY A 72 21.83 1.51 14.78
CA GLY A 72 21.73 0.75 13.54
C GLY A 72 22.45 -0.59 13.61
#